data_AF-F0H202-F1
#
_entry.id   AF-F0H202-F1
#
_cell.length_a   1.000
_cell.length_b   1.000
_cell.length_c   1.000
_cell.angle_alpha   90.00
_cell.angle_beta   90.00
_cell.angle_gamma   90.00
#
_symmetry.space_group_name_H-M   'P 1'
#
loop_
_entity.id
_entity.type
_entity.pdbx_description
1 polymer ?
#
loop_
_entity_poly.entity_id
_entity_poly.type
_entity_poly.pdbx_seq_one_letter_code
_entity_poly.pdbx_strand_id
1 'polypeptide(L)'
;MPCCGGGVNPGIVPTYINQLGKDIMLAAGGAVQGHPDGAESGVKAMIQSIESACQGIDLNEARKNHKELDKALEIWGIDDRL
;
A
#
# COMPACT_ATOMS: atom_id res chain seq x y z
N MET A 1 2.76 -18.59 -6.68
CA MET A 1 2.94 -17.14 -6.52
C MET A 1 3.63 -16.89 -5.19
N PRO A 2 4.79 -16.21 -5.14
CA PRO A 2 5.40 -15.75 -3.90
C PRO A 2 4.46 -14.82 -3.13
N CYS A 3 4.49 -14.87 -1.80
CA CYS A 3 3.62 -14.05 -0.95
C CYS A 3 4.45 -13.27 0.08
N CYS A 4 4.25 -11.96 0.13
CA CYS A 4 4.85 -11.06 1.09
C CYS A 4 3.86 -10.85 2.23
N GLY A 5 4.26 -11.15 3.47
CA GLY A 5 3.42 -11.00 4.66
C GLY A 5 4.22 -10.47 5.85
N GLY A 6 3.51 -10.00 6.88
CA GLY A 6 4.09 -9.38 8.07
C GLY A 6 4.39 -7.89 7.87
N GLY A 7 3.54 -7.03 8.45
CA GLY A 7 3.71 -5.56 8.37
C GLY A 7 3.37 -4.93 7.01
N VAL A 8 2.79 -5.69 6.07
CA VAL A 8 2.38 -5.20 4.75
C VAL A 8 1.27 -4.18 4.90
N ASN A 9 1.53 -2.95 4.48
CA ASN A 9 0.60 -1.82 4.51
C ASN A 9 0.74 -1.00 3.21
N PRO A 10 -0.12 -0.02 2.92
CA PRO A 10 -0.07 0.74 1.67
C PRO A 10 1.29 1.42 1.41
N GLY A 11 2.01 1.86 2.44
CA GLY A 11 3.26 2.59 2.32
C GLY A 11 4.46 1.77 1.82
N ILE A 12 4.45 0.45 1.98
CA ILE A 12 5.56 -0.45 1.58
C ILE A 12 5.36 -1.10 0.21
N VAL A 13 4.17 -0.95 -0.38
CA VAL A 13 3.81 -1.55 -1.68
C VAL A 13 4.79 -1.18 -2.81
N PRO A 14 5.21 0.09 -2.99
CA PRO A 14 6.15 0.43 -4.05
C PRO A 14 7.49 -0.28 -3.90
N THR A 15 7.99 -0.41 -2.67
CA THR A 15 9.24 -1.10 -2.35
C THR A 15 9.17 -2.58 -2.75
N TYR A 16 8.10 -3.28 -2.40
CA TYR A 16 7.93 -4.67 -2.81
C TYR A 16 7.79 -4.84 -4.32
N ILE A 17 7.04 -3.99 -5.00
CA ILE A 17 6.90 -4.06 -6.46
C ILE A 17 8.25 -3.79 -7.15
N ASN A 18 9.04 -2.85 -6.64
CA ASN A 18 10.35 -2.53 -7.17
C ASN A 18 11.36 -3.68 -6.97
N GLN A 19 11.39 -4.26 -5.77
CA GLN A 19 12.38 -5.29 -5.42
C GLN A 19 12.01 -6.69 -5.93
N LEU A 20 10.72 -7.04 -5.92
CA LEU A 20 10.24 -8.41 -6.17
C LEU A 20 9.50 -8.55 -7.50
N GLY A 21 9.20 -7.44 -8.17
CA GLY A 21 8.39 -7.41 -9.39
C GLY A 21 6.89 -7.47 -9.10
N LYS A 22 6.11 -7.63 -10.18
CA LYS A 22 4.64 -7.53 -10.15
C LYS A 22 3.93 -8.88 -9.95
N ASP A 23 4.62 -10.00 -10.09
CA ASP A 23 4.05 -11.34 -9.93
C ASP A 23 4.19 -11.83 -8.47
N ILE A 24 3.59 -11.08 -7.56
CA ILE A 24 3.61 -11.34 -6.10
C ILE A 24 2.22 -11.16 -5.50
N MET A 25 1.98 -11.84 -4.38
CA MET A 25 0.82 -11.61 -3.53
C MET A 25 1.21 -10.76 -2.31
N LEU A 26 0.42 -9.72 -2.02
CA LEU A 26 0.60 -8.86 -0.85
C LEU A 26 -0.43 -9.23 0.24
N ALA A 27 0.02 -9.92 1.29
CA ALA A 27 -0.82 -10.27 2.43
C ALA A 27 -0.89 -9.12 3.43
N ALA A 28 -1.77 -8.15 3.15
CA ALA A 28 -1.93 -6.92 3.94
C ALA A 28 -2.28 -7.14 5.42
N GLY A 29 -2.93 -8.27 5.75
CA GLY A 29 -3.32 -8.60 7.12
C GLY A 29 -4.00 -7.41 7.81
N GLY A 30 -3.53 -7.07 9.01
CA GLY A 30 -4.11 -6.02 9.86
C GLY A 30 -4.12 -4.61 9.28
N ALA A 31 -3.37 -4.29 8.22
CA ALA A 31 -3.43 -2.96 7.59
C ALA A 31 -4.80 -2.70 6.93
N VAL A 32 -5.49 -3.75 6.49
CA VAL A 32 -6.86 -3.63 5.96
C VAL A 32 -7.84 -3.32 7.09
N GLN A 33 -7.88 -4.17 8.13
CA GLN A 33 -8.83 -3.99 9.23
C GLN A 33 -8.50 -2.78 10.11
N GLY A 34 -7.23 -2.38 10.18
CA GLY A 34 -6.75 -1.27 11.00
C GLY A 34 -6.89 0.10 10.36
N HIS A 35 -7.46 0.21 9.16
CA HIS A 35 -7.72 1.50 8.53
C HIS A 35 -8.76 2.30 9.34
N PRO A 36 -8.58 3.62 9.54
CA PRO A 36 -9.40 4.44 10.45
C PRO A 36 -10.86 4.54 10.01
N ASP A 37 -11.10 4.47 8.71
CA ASP A 37 -12.45 4.45 8.12
C ASP A 37 -13.00 3.02 7.90
N GLY A 38 -12.35 2.00 8.47
CA GLY A 38 -12.78 0.60 8.41
C GLY A 38 -12.21 -0.20 7.24
N ALA A 39 -12.53 -1.50 7.23
CA ALA A 39 -11.90 -2.49 6.36
C ALA A 39 -12.07 -2.21 4.85
N GLU A 40 -13.23 -1.71 4.43
CA GLU A 40 -13.45 -1.36 3.02
C GLU A 40 -12.45 -0.29 2.56
N SER A 41 -12.24 0.75 3.37
CA SER A 41 -11.25 1.78 3.07
C SER A 41 -9.82 1.26 3.13
N GLY A 42 -9.52 0.30 4.03
CA GLY A 42 -8.23 -0.38 4.04
C GLY A 42 -7.94 -1.17 2.76
N VAL A 43 -8.95 -1.85 2.20
CA VAL A 43 -8.83 -2.50 0.88
C VAL A 43 -8.60 -1.46 -0.22
N LYS A 44 -9.36 -0.35 -0.23
CA LYS A 44 -9.18 0.73 -1.21
C LYS A 44 -7.78 1.32 -1.15
N ALA A 45 -7.26 1.61 0.04
CA ALA A 45 -5.91 2.14 0.22
C ALA A 45 -4.83 1.19 -0.34
N MET A 46 -4.97 -0.12 -0.11
CA MET A 46 -4.06 -1.12 -0.68
C MET A 46 -4.12 -1.13 -2.21
N ILE A 47 -5.32 -1.14 -2.81
CA ILE A 47 -5.49 -1.13 -4.27
C ILE A 47 -4.92 0.15 -4.87
N GLN A 48 -5.23 1.32 -4.30
CA GLN A 48 -4.72 2.63 -4.76
C GLN A 48 -3.18 2.66 -4.73
N SER A 49 -2.55 2.09 -3.70
CA SER A 49 -1.09 2.00 -3.63
C SER A 49 -0.52 1.05 -4.69
N ILE A 50 -1.14 -0.13 -4.88
CA ILE A 50 -0.73 -1.12 -5.90
C ILE A 50 -0.81 -0.53 -7.32
N GLU A 51 -1.92 0.13 -7.64
CA GLU A 51 -2.13 0.76 -8.95
C GLU A 51 -1.11 1.88 -9.19
N SER A 52 -0.90 2.75 -8.19
CA SER A 52 0.09 3.84 -8.26
C SER A 52 1.49 3.29 -8.50
N ALA A 53 1.92 2.30 -7.71
CA ALA A 53 3.22 1.67 -7.85
C ALA A 53 3.38 0.96 -9.21
N CYS A 54 2.33 0.29 -9.71
CA CYS A 54 2.37 -0.37 -11.02
C CYS A 54 2.50 0.62 -12.19
N GLN A 55 1.97 1.83 -12.02
CA GLN A 55 2.06 2.96 -12.96
C GLN A 55 3.31 3.81 -12.78
N GLY A 56 4.13 3.56 -11.74
CA GLY A 56 5.30 4.36 -11.41
C GLY A 56 4.97 5.74 -10.83
N ILE A 57 3.78 5.90 -10.24
CA ILE A 57 3.35 7.12 -9.56
C ILE A 57 3.86 7.09 -8.11
N ASP A 58 4.52 8.16 -7.69
CA ASP A 58 4.99 8.35 -6.31
C ASP A 58 3.81 8.45 -5.33
N LEU A 59 3.92 7.84 -4.14
CA LEU A 59 2.82 7.83 -3.17
C LEU A 59 2.51 9.23 -2.60
N ASN A 60 3.48 10.15 -2.57
CA ASN A 60 3.22 11.55 -2.19
C ASN A 60 2.37 12.29 -3.23
N GLU A 61 2.43 11.88 -4.50
CA GLU A 61 1.55 12.39 -5.54
C GLU A 61 0.20 11.66 -5.53
N ALA A 62 0.20 10.33 -5.39
CA ALA A 62 -1.02 9.52 -5.36
C ALA A 62 -1.96 9.92 -4.21
N ARG A 63 -1.42 10.18 -3.01
CA ARG A 63 -2.22 10.53 -1.82
C ARG A 63 -3.07 11.80 -2.01
N LYS A 64 -2.64 12.73 -2.87
CA LYS A 64 -3.38 13.97 -3.15
C LYS A 64 -4.76 13.71 -3.78
N ASN A 65 -4.92 12.59 -4.48
CA ASN A 65 -6.15 12.22 -5.20
C ASN A 65 -6.87 11.01 -4.58
N HIS A 66 -6.31 10.40 -3.53
CA HIS A 66 -6.78 9.15 -2.95
C HIS A 66 -6.90 9.26 -1.44
N LYS A 67 -8.10 9.56 -0.95
CA LYS A 67 -8.36 9.83 0.47
C LYS A 67 -8.06 8.63 1.38
N GLU A 68 -8.39 7.41 0.96
CA GLU A 68 -8.10 6.21 1.77
C GLU A 68 -6.60 5.94 1.84
N LEU A 69 -5.88 6.05 0.71
CA LEU A 69 -4.43 5.98 0.68
C LEU A 69 -3.80 7.07 1.57
N ASP A 70 -4.25 8.31 1.46
CA ASP A 70 -3.75 9.45 2.25
C ASP A 70 -3.81 9.16 3.76
N LYS A 71 -4.98 8.74 4.25
CA LYS A 71 -5.18 8.35 5.65
C LYS A 71 -4.35 7.15 6.07
N ALA A 72 -4.18 6.16 5.20
CA ALA A 72 -3.32 5.03 5.48
C ALA A 72 -1.85 5.47 5.66
N LEU A 73 -1.37 6.36 4.79
CA LEU A 73 0.00 6.87 4.84
C LEU A 73 0.24 7.80 6.03
N GLU A 74 -0.79 8.48 6.55
CA GLU A 74 -0.69 9.21 7.83
C GLU A 74 -0.43 8.28 9.03
N ILE A 75 -0.94 7.04 8.99
CA ILE A 75 -0.82 6.08 10.10
C ILE A 75 0.48 5.27 10.00
N TRP A 76 0.78 4.76 8.81
CA TRP A 76 1.88 3.80 8.62
C TRP A 76 3.12 4.41 7.94
N GLY A 77 3.02 5.63 7.41
CA GLY A 77 4.09 6.28 6.65
C GLY A 77 4.26 5.71 5.24
N ILE A 78 5.20 6.30 4.50
CA ILE A 78 5.74 5.73 3.26
C ILE A 78 7.05 5.06 3.64
N ASP A 79 7.23 3.81 3.22
CA ASP A 79 8.39 3.01 3.59
C ASP A 79 9.36 2.91 2.41
N ASP A 80 10.47 3.63 2.52
CA ASP A 80 11.54 3.72 1.54
C ASP A 80 12.77 2.88 1.93
N ARG A 81 12.59 1.85 2.78
CA ARG A 81 13.69 0.96 3.17
C ARG A 81 14.30 0.28 1.94
N LEU A 82 15.46 0.83 1.55
CA LEU A 82 16.39 0.51 0.45
C LEU A 82 16.31 -0.93 -0.07
#